data_AF-A0A7Y2C0M5-F1
#
_entry.id   AF-A0A7Y2C0M5-F1
#
_cell.length_a   1.000
_cell.length_b   1.000
_cell.length_c   1.000
_cell.angle_alpha   90.00
_cell.angle_beta   90.00
_cell.angle_gamma   90.00
#
_symmetry.space_group_name_H-M   'P 1'
#
loop_
_entity.id
_entity.type
_entity.pdbx_description
1 polymer ?
#
loop_
_entity_poly.entity_id
_entity_poly.type
_entity_poly.pdbx_seq_one_letter_code
_entity_poly.pdbx_strand_id
1 'polypeptide(L)'
;MTLQDFFNHLSENPFYLLAYFLLIPLTAFLAGWLGKGEGEMKPWCYLYAVLIYLICIPGVFAITLNVYLFLFERQPIFRTDVYTQILPVLSMIATLLII
;
A
#
# COMPACT_ATOMS: atom_id res chain seq x y z
N MET A 1 18.84 -11.90 5.48
CA MET A 1 18.56 -10.70 4.68
C MET A 1 18.49 -9.50 5.60
N THR A 2 19.21 -8.43 5.27
CA THR A 2 18.99 -7.11 5.87
C THR A 2 17.73 -6.47 5.26
N LEU A 3 17.21 -5.38 5.87
CA LEU A 3 16.12 -4.60 5.27
C LEU A 3 16.52 -4.06 3.89
N GLN A 4 17.77 -3.65 3.73
CA GLN A 4 18.29 -3.18 2.45
C GLN A 4 18.22 -4.28 1.38
N ASP A 5 18.64 -5.51 1.71
CA ASP A 5 18.58 -6.64 0.77
C ASP A 5 17.13 -6.96 0.38
N PHE A 6 16.20 -6.84 1.32
CA PHE A 6 14.77 -7.02 1.06
C PHE A 6 14.23 -5.96 0.10
N PHE A 7 14.52 -4.69 0.33
CA PHE A 7 14.11 -3.61 -0.57
C PHE A 7 14.74 -3.76 -1.96
N ASN A 8 16.02 -4.10 -2.04
CA ASN A 8 16.68 -4.34 -3.31
C ASN A 8 15.98 -5.47 -4.09
N HIS A 9 15.64 -6.58 -3.42
CA HIS A 9 14.93 -7.69 -4.07
C HIS A 9 13.52 -7.31 -4.56
N LEU A 10 12.81 -6.48 -3.80
CA LEU A 10 11.51 -5.96 -4.20
C LEU A 10 11.60 -4.97 -5.37
N SER A 11 12.59 -4.07 -5.35
CA SER A 11 12.85 -3.11 -6.43
C SER A 11 13.36 -3.78 -7.71
N GLU A 12 14.02 -4.93 -7.62
CA GLU A 12 14.43 -5.73 -8.79
C GLU A 12 13.23 -6.35 -9.53
N ASN A 13 12.11 -6.57 -8.85
CA ASN A 13 10.90 -7.15 -9.43
C ASN A 13 9.66 -6.25 -9.17
N PRO A 14 9.64 -5.03 -9.74
CA PRO A 14 8.61 -4.03 -9.43
C PRO A 14 7.21 -4.46 -9.88
N PHE A 15 7.12 -5.45 -10.79
CA PHE A 15 5.86 -6.02 -11.25
C PHE A 15 5.00 -6.54 -10.10
N TYR A 16 5.59 -7.25 -9.12
CA TYR A 16 4.83 -7.81 -8.01
C TYR A 16 4.29 -6.72 -7.07
N LEU A 17 5.09 -5.69 -6.81
CA LEU A 17 4.67 -4.53 -6.02
C LEU A 17 3.52 -3.80 -6.73
N LEU A 18 3.68 -3.50 -8.02
CA LEU A 18 2.64 -2.87 -8.82
C LEU A 18 1.36 -3.69 -8.82
N ALA A 19 1.45 -5.00 -9.09
CA ALA A 19 0.29 -5.88 -9.10
C ALA A 19 -0.42 -5.89 -7.74
N TYR A 20 0.31 -6.05 -6.63
CA TYR A 20 -0.25 -6.03 -5.29
C TYR A 20 -0.97 -4.70 -4.99
N PHE A 21 -0.30 -3.56 -5.22
CA PHE A 21 -0.84 -2.24 -4.91
C PHE A 21 -1.88 -1.73 -5.91
N LEU A 22 -2.02 -2.33 -7.09
CA LEU A 22 -3.13 -2.07 -8.02
C LEU A 22 -4.33 -2.96 -7.76
N LEU A 23 -4.10 -4.24 -7.43
CA LEU A 23 -5.19 -5.19 -7.22
C LEU A 23 -6.03 -4.81 -6.00
N ILE A 24 -5.43 -4.29 -4.93
CA ILE A 24 -6.18 -3.90 -3.73
C ILE A 24 -7.23 -2.81 -4.02
N PRO A 25 -6.91 -1.60 -4.51
CA PRO A 25 -7.91 -0.59 -4.82
C PRO A 25 -8.89 -1.05 -5.91
N LEU A 26 -8.44 -1.87 -6.87
CA LEU A 26 -9.32 -2.47 -7.87
C LEU A 26 -10.35 -3.41 -7.22
N THR A 27 -9.92 -4.25 -6.27
CA THR A 27 -10.83 -5.15 -5.53
C THR A 27 -11.79 -4.38 -4.63
N ALA A 28 -11.34 -3.29 -3.99
CA ALA A 28 -12.23 -2.40 -3.23
C ALA A 28 -13.30 -1.78 -4.14
N PHE A 29 -12.90 -1.28 -5.31
CA PHE A 29 -13.82 -0.70 -6.29
C PHE A 29 -14.84 -1.72 -6.81
N LEU A 30 -14.38 -2.90 -7.18
CA LEU A 30 -15.25 -3.99 -7.64
C LEU A 30 -16.20 -4.47 -6.53
N ALA A 31 -15.72 -4.59 -5.29
CA ALA A 31 -16.54 -4.94 -4.14
C ALA A 31 -17.62 -3.88 -3.88
N GLY A 32 -17.31 -2.59 -4.00
CA GLY A 32 -18.28 -1.51 -3.87
C GLY A 32 -19.36 -1.57 -4.95
N TRP A 33 -18.95 -1.83 -6.19
CA TRP A 33 -19.87 -1.94 -7.31
C TRP A 33 -20.77 -3.18 -7.20
N LEU A 34 -20.22 -4.34 -6.84
CA LEU A 34 -20.96 -5.60 -6.70
C LEU A 34 -21.84 -5.63 -5.44
N GLY A 35 -21.36 -5.03 -4.35
CA GLY A 35 -22.06 -4.95 -3.07
C GLY A 35 -23.26 -4.01 -3.07
N LYS A 36 -23.43 -3.16 -4.10
CA LYS A 36 -24.60 -2.27 -4.29
C LYS A 36 -24.98 -1.44 -3.05
N GLY A 37 -23.99 -1.03 -2.26
CA GLY A 37 -24.21 -0.26 -1.03
C GLY A 37 -24.38 -1.10 0.25
N GLU A 38 -24.31 -2.43 0.18
CA GLU A 38 -24.34 -3.34 1.33
C GLU A 38 -22.97 -3.50 2.02
N GLY A 39 -22.10 -2.48 1.95
CA GLY A 39 -20.72 -2.56 2.45
C GLY A 39 -20.61 -2.83 3.95
N GLU A 40 -21.62 -2.43 4.71
CA GLU A 40 -21.73 -2.66 6.15
C GLU A 40 -22.20 -4.08 6.50
N MET A 41 -22.81 -4.78 5.53
CA MET A 41 -23.31 -6.13 5.73
C MET A 41 -22.22 -7.17 5.47
N LYS A 42 -22.40 -8.35 6.07
CA LYS A 42 -21.57 -9.51 5.76
C LYS A 42 -21.92 -9.99 4.34
N PRO A 43 -20.95 -10.36 3.49
CA PRO A 43 -19.51 -10.53 3.78
C PRO A 43 -18.63 -9.29 3.51
N TRP A 44 -19.17 -8.22 2.93
CA TRP A 44 -18.43 -7.05 2.44
C TRP A 44 -17.66 -6.33 3.53
N CYS A 45 -18.24 -6.21 4.72
CA CYS A 45 -17.58 -5.61 5.88
C CYS A 45 -16.24 -6.32 6.22
N TYR A 46 -16.21 -7.66 6.16
CA TYR A 46 -14.97 -8.42 6.38
C TYR A 46 -13.97 -8.25 5.24
N LEU A 47 -14.43 -8.20 4.00
CA LEU A 47 -13.58 -7.96 2.84
C LEU A 47 -12.89 -6.60 2.95
N TYR A 48 -13.64 -5.53 3.24
CA TYR A 48 -13.06 -4.19 3.41
C TYR A 48 -12.11 -4.12 4.60
N ALA A 49 -12.43 -4.75 5.73
CA ALA A 49 -11.50 -4.82 6.85
C ALA A 49 -10.16 -5.45 6.44
N VAL A 50 -10.19 -6.56 5.70
CA VAL A 50 -8.97 -7.21 5.18
C VAL A 50 -8.20 -6.28 4.24
N LEU A 51 -8.88 -5.64 3.28
CA LEU A 51 -8.24 -4.71 2.34
C LEU A 51 -7.58 -3.52 3.05
N ILE A 52 -8.24 -2.96 4.08
CA ILE A 52 -7.70 -1.89 4.91
C ILE A 52 -6.41 -2.35 5.60
N TYR A 53 -6.38 -3.53 6.22
CA TYR A 53 -5.15 -4.03 6.85
C TYR A 53 -4.03 -4.28 5.84
N LEU A 54 -4.35 -4.89 4.69
CA LEU A 54 -3.38 -5.18 3.64
C LEU A 54 -2.72 -3.94 3.06
N ILE A 55 -3.40 -2.78 3.09
CA ILE A 55 -2.90 -1.53 2.53
C ILE A 55 -2.32 -0.57 3.57
N CYS A 56 -2.93 -0.48 4.74
CA CYS A 56 -2.49 0.46 5.78
C CYS A 56 -1.18 0.03 6.44
N ILE A 57 -0.94 -1.28 6.63
CA ILE A 57 0.33 -1.76 7.20
C ILE A 57 1.53 -1.34 6.35
N PRO A 58 1.60 -1.68 5.04
CA PRO A 58 2.72 -1.25 4.21
C PRO A 58 2.74 0.27 3.95
N GLY A 59 1.57 0.92 3.87
CA GLY A 59 1.48 2.37 3.69
C GLY A 59 2.05 3.16 4.88
N VAL A 60 1.64 2.81 6.11
CA VAL A 60 2.18 3.43 7.33
C VAL A 60 3.65 3.11 7.50
N PHE A 61 4.06 1.87 7.23
CA PHE A 61 5.47 1.49 7.26
C PHE A 61 6.34 2.34 6.31
N ALA A 62 5.87 2.54 5.07
CA ALA A 62 6.56 3.40 4.11
C ALA A 62 6.68 4.85 4.62
N ILE A 63 5.62 5.42 5.20
CA ILE A 63 5.65 6.76 5.80
C ILE A 63 6.68 6.83 6.92
N THR A 64 6.62 5.90 7.88
CA THR A 64 7.53 5.90 9.03
C THR A 64 8.98 5.72 8.59
N LEU A 65 9.25 4.86 7.62
CA LEU A 65 10.59 4.64 7.06
C LEU A 65 11.12 5.91 6.39
N ASN A 66 10.33 6.58 5.56
CA ASN A 66 10.72 7.84 4.93
C ASN A 66 11.06 8.91 5.97
N VAL A 67 10.22 9.06 7.01
CA VAL A 67 10.46 10.00 8.10
C VAL A 67 11.78 9.67 8.81
N TYR A 68 12.05 8.40 9.06
CA TYR A 68 13.30 7.96 9.67
C TYR A 68 14.52 8.28 8.78
N LEU A 69 14.50 7.90 7.51
CA LEU A 69 15.59 8.13 6.56
C LEU A 69 15.86 9.62 6.36
N PHE A 70 14.81 10.45 6.36
CA PHE A 70 14.94 11.89 6.20
C PHE A 70 15.51 12.57 7.46
N LEU A 71 14.98 12.26 8.64
CA LEU A 71 15.38 12.94 9.88
C LEU A 71 16.74 12.47 10.42
N PHE A 72 17.00 11.16 10.37
CA PHE A 72 18.18 10.57 11.01
C PHE A 72 19.32 10.32 10.02
N GLU A 73 19.02 9.77 8.84
CA GLU A 73 20.05 9.48 7.84
C GLU A 73 20.32 10.64 6.87
N ARG A 74 19.48 11.70 6.93
CA ARG A 74 19.54 12.87 6.03
C ARG A 74 19.57 12.48 4.55
N GLN A 75 18.94 11.35 4.21
CA GLN A 75 18.84 10.95 2.81
C GLN A 75 17.94 11.93 2.06
N PRO A 76 18.34 12.39 0.86
CA PRO A 76 17.51 13.29 0.07
C PRO A 76 16.27 12.54 -0.43
N ILE A 77 15.10 13.18 -0.30
CA ILE A 77 13.80 12.62 -0.74
C ILE A 77 13.84 12.24 -2.23
N PHE A 78 14.66 12.89 -3.05
CA PHE A 78 14.83 12.59 -4.47
C PHE A 78 15.54 11.26 -4.77
N ARG A 79 16.18 10.62 -3.78
CA ARG A 79 16.78 9.28 -3.93
C ARG A 79 15.85 8.15 -3.48
N THR A 80 14.63 8.50 -3.11
CA THR A 80 13.61 7.57 -2.65
C THR A 80 13.14 6.68 -3.80
N ASP A 81 13.08 5.37 -3.56
CA ASP A 81 12.54 4.41 -4.51
C ASP A 81 11.02 4.53 -4.61
N VAL A 82 10.51 4.77 -5.82
CA VAL A 82 9.10 5.05 -6.05
C VAL A 82 8.21 3.85 -5.67
N TYR A 83 8.65 2.63 -5.91
CA TYR A 83 7.84 1.42 -5.74
C TYR A 83 7.71 0.98 -4.30
N THR A 84 8.75 1.17 -3.49
CA THR A 84 8.81 0.68 -2.11
C THR A 84 8.40 1.75 -1.10
N GLN A 85 8.51 3.03 -1.47
CA GLN A 85 8.30 4.14 -0.53
C GLN A 85 7.14 5.07 -0.91
N ILE A 86 6.87 5.31 -2.20
CA ILE A 86 5.79 6.22 -2.64
C ILE A 86 4.51 5.45 -2.99
N LEU A 87 4.64 4.38 -3.77
CA LEU A 87 3.53 3.56 -4.24
C LEU A 87 2.64 3.01 -3.10
N PRO A 88 3.18 2.51 -1.97
CA PRO A 88 2.33 2.04 -0.87
C PRO A 88 1.46 3.15 -0.28
N VAL A 89 1.98 4.37 -0.18
CA VAL A 89 1.26 5.53 0.37
C VAL A 89 0.16 5.97 -0.58
N LEU A 90 0.46 6.08 -1.88
CA LEU A 90 -0.54 6.44 -2.88
C LEU A 90 -1.66 5.40 -2.98
N SER A 91 -1.31 4.12 -2.97
CA SER A 91 -2.29 3.03 -3.02
C SER A 91 -3.14 2.96 -1.74
N MET A 92 -2.55 3.22 -0.57
CA MET A 92 -3.29 3.38 0.69
C MET A 92 -4.32 4.50 0.62
N ILE A 93 -3.92 5.70 0.19
CA ILE A 93 -4.85 6.83 0.07
C ILE A 93 -5.95 6.50 -0.94
N ALA A 94 -5.60 5.96 -2.11
CA ALA A 94 -6.58 5.59 -3.13
C ALA A 94 -7.58 4.54 -2.63
N THR A 95 -7.11 3.49 -1.95
CA THR A 95 -7.98 2.44 -1.41
C THR A 95 -8.92 2.97 -0.34
N LEU A 96 -8.42 3.80 0.59
CA LEU A 96 -9.23 4.40 1.66
C LEU A 96 -10.26 5.41 1.15
N LEU A 97 -10.05 6.02 -0.02
CA LEU A 97 -11.03 6.88 -0.67
C LEU A 97 -12.11 6.10 -1.44
N ILE A 98 -11.84 4.84 -1.79
CA ILE A 98 -12.77 3.98 -2.54
C ILE A 98 -13.73 3.24 -1.60
N ILE A 99 -13.24 2.79 -0.45
CA ILE A 99 -14.03 2.11 0.60
C ILE A 99 -14.91 3.13 1.31
#